data_AF-A0A0P0Z6R7-F1
#
_entry.id   AF-A0A0P0Z6R7-F1
#
_cell.length_a   1.000
_cell.length_b   1.000
_cell.length_c   1.000
_cell.angle_alpha   90.00
_cell.angle_beta   90.00
_cell.angle_gamma   90.00
#
_symmetry.space_group_name_H-M   'P 1'
#
loop_
_entity.id
_entity.type
_entity.pdbx_description
1 polymer ?
#
loop_
_entity_poly.entity_id
_entity_poly.type
_entity_poly.pdbx_seq_one_letter_code
_entity_poly.pdbx_strand_id
1 'polypeptide(L)' 'MDGEDVYRARLAACLAAAEIATLPQVRKRHLAAARQWQTLLDNALELKGAIPPPGPTA' A
#
# COMPACT_ATOMS: atom_id res chain seq x y z
N MET A 1 -6.56 13.03 -7.15
CA MET A 1 -6.46 11.72 -6.48
C MET A 1 -5.02 11.56 -6.10
N ASP A 2 -4.71 11.57 -4.82
CA ASP A 2 -3.32 11.45 -4.36
C ASP A 2 -2.80 10.04 -4.65
N GLY A 3 -1.49 9.90 -4.84
CA GLY A 3 -0.87 8.58 -5.06
C GLY A 3 -1.20 7.60 -3.93
N GLU A 4 -1.39 8.11 -2.72
CA GLU A 4 -1.82 7.36 -1.54
C GLU A 4 -3.21 6.71 -1.71
N ASP A 5 -4.18 7.44 -2.28
CA ASP A 5 -5.52 6.93 -2.54
C ASP A 5 -5.50 5.80 -3.59
N VAL A 6 -4.68 5.94 -4.62
CA VAL A 6 -4.53 4.91 -5.67
C VAL A 6 -3.94 3.61 -5.10
N TYR A 7 -2.95 3.73 -4.20
CA TYR A 7 -2.36 2.59 -3.52
C TYR A 7 -3.33 1.92 -2.55
N ARG A 8 -4.08 2.71 -1.76
CA ARG A 8 -5.13 2.18 -0.87
C ARG A 8 -6.24 1.48 -1.67
N ALA A 9 -6.67 2.03 -2.80
CA ALA A 9 -7.66 1.41 -3.66
C ALA A 9 -7.17 0.08 -4.25
N ARG A 10 -5.91 0.00 -4.69
CA ARG A 10 -5.31 -1.26 -5.18
C ARG A 10 -5.16 -2.31 -4.08
N LEU A 11 -4.79 -1.90 -2.87
CA LEU A 11 -4.71 -2.78 -1.71
C LEU A 11 -6.09 -3.37 -1.37
N ALA A 12 -7.12 -2.52 -1.31
CA ALA A 12 -8.50 -2.94 -1.06
C ALA A 12 -8.98 -3.93 -2.14
N ALA A 13 -8.69 -3.67 -3.41
CA ALA A 13 -9.02 -4.59 -4.50
C ALA A 13 -8.31 -5.95 -4.37
N CYS A 14 -7.03 -5.98 -3.95
CA CYS A 14 -6.31 -7.23 -3.72
C CYS A 14 -6.88 -8.03 -2.54
N LEU A 15 -7.28 -7.35 -1.47
CA LEU A 15 -7.90 -7.99 -0.31
C LEU A 15 -9.29 -8.54 -0.65
N ALA A 16 -10.12 -7.77 -1.36
CA ALA A 16 -11.41 -8.23 -1.84
C ALA A 16 -11.29 -9.44 -2.77
N ALA A 17 -10.30 -9.43 -3.69
CA ALA A 17 -9.99 -10.57 -4.55
C ALA A 17 -9.55 -11.80 -3.75
N ALA A 18 -8.81 -11.62 -2.65
CA ALA A 18 -8.41 -12.71 -1.76
C ALA A 18 -9.60 -13.31 -0.99
N GLU A 19 -10.58 -12.48 -0.59
CA GLU A 19 -11.78 -12.94 0.13
C GLU A 19 -12.70 -13.77 -0.76
N ILE A 20 -12.89 -13.36 -2.02
CA ILE A 20 -13.72 -14.10 -2.97
C ILE A 20 -13.01 -15.32 -3.61
N ALA A 21 -11.69 -15.43 -3.45
CA ALA A 21 -10.92 -16.52 -4.03
C ALA A 21 -11.22 -17.85 -3.33
N THR A 22 -11.87 -18.76 -4.06
CA THR A 22 -12.17 -20.13 -3.62
C THR A 22 -10.94 -21.03 -3.57
N LEU A 23 -9.93 -20.74 -4.40
CA LEU A 23 -8.69 -21.52 -4.46
C LEU A 23 -7.66 -20.99 -3.44
N PRO A 24 -7.16 -21.84 -2.51
CA PRO A 24 -6.25 -21.41 -1.45
C PRO A 24 -4.92 -20.87 -1.97
N GLN A 25 -4.43 -21.37 -3.11
CA GLN A 25 -3.22 -20.86 -3.77
C GLN A 25 -3.40 -19.42 -4.30
N VAL A 26 -4.58 -19.12 -4.85
CA VAL A 26 -4.92 -17.80 -5.39
C VAL A 26 -5.10 -16.82 -4.25
N ARG A 27 -5.82 -17.22 -3.20
CA ARG A 27 -5.95 -16.44 -1.96
C ARG A 27 -4.60 -16.09 -1.34
N LYS A 28 -3.68 -17.07 -1.21
CA LYS A 28 -2.31 -16.82 -0.70
C LYS A 28 -1.56 -15.81 -1.56
N ARG A 29 -1.66 -15.90 -2.89
CA ARG A 29 -1.00 -14.98 -3.81
C ARG A 29 -1.54 -13.55 -3.68
N HIS A 30 -2.86 -13.39 -3.59
CA HIS A 30 -3.48 -12.08 -3.38
C HIS A 30 -3.13 -11.47 -2.01
N LEU A 31 -3.10 -12.28 -0.95
CA LEU A 31 -2.67 -11.83 0.38
C LEU A 31 -1.19 -11.43 0.41
N ALA A 32 -0.32 -12.18 -0.27
CA ALA A 32 1.10 -11.86 -0.37
C ALA A 32 1.31 -10.54 -1.13
N ALA A 33 0.59 -10.35 -2.24
CA ALA A 33 0.59 -9.09 -2.97
C ALA A 33 0.10 -7.96 -2.07
N ALA A 34 -1.06 -8.10 -1.43
CA ALA A 34 -1.62 -7.08 -0.53
C ALA A 34 -0.62 -6.66 0.56
N ARG A 35 0.08 -7.61 1.19
CA ARG A 35 1.15 -7.29 2.15
C ARG A 35 2.30 -6.49 1.54
N GLN A 36 2.78 -6.85 0.35
CA GLN A 36 3.82 -6.07 -0.33
C GLN A 36 3.38 -4.64 -0.63
N TRP A 37 2.15 -4.46 -1.13
CA TRP A 37 1.59 -3.12 -1.38
C TRP A 37 1.45 -2.31 -0.10
N GLN A 38 1.05 -2.94 1.01
CA GLN A 38 0.98 -2.29 2.32
C GLN A 38 2.36 -1.82 2.79
N THR A 39 3.38 -2.69 2.76
CA THR A 39 4.76 -2.31 3.13
C THR A 39 5.30 -1.17 2.28
N LEU A 40 5.02 -1.15 0.98
CA LEU A 40 5.43 -0.04 0.11
C LEU A 40 4.73 1.27 0.47
N LEU A 41 3.46 1.22 0.85
CA LEU A 41 2.70 2.39 1.28
C LEU A 41 3.24 2.92 2.61
N ASP A 42 3.46 2.04 3.58
CA ASP A 42 4.04 2.41 4.89
C ASP A 42 5.42 3.05 4.71
N ASN A 43 6.31 2.45 3.92
CA ASN A 43 7.62 3.02 3.62
C ASN A 43 7.53 4.39 2.92
N ALA A 44 6.58 4.56 1.99
CA ALA A 44 6.37 5.83 1.30
C ALA A 44 5.84 6.93 2.24
N LEU A 45 4.97 6.57 3.18
CA LEU A 45 4.47 7.47 4.23
C LEU A 45 5.59 7.88 5.19
N GLU A 46 6.42 6.92 5.61
CA GLU A 46 7.59 7.20 6.45
C GLU A 46 8.58 8.13 5.73
N LEU A 47 8.88 7.89 4.45
CA LEU A 47 9.75 8.77 3.65
C LEU A 47 9.16 10.18 3.49
N LYS A 48 7.84 10.30 3.30
CA LYS A 48 7.14 11.59 3.22
C LYS A 48 7.20 12.36 4.55
N GLY A 49 7.14 11.65 5.68
CA GLY A 49 7.28 12.23 7.02
C GLY A 49 8.73 12.55 7.41
N ALA A 50 9.70 11.86 6.81
CA ALA A 50 11.13 11.99 7.11
C ALA A 50 11.83 13.15 6.38
N ILE A 51 11.16 13.81 5.42
CA ILE A 51 11.68 15.04 4.81
C ILE A 51 11.28 16.21 5.73
N PRO A 52 12.18 16.76 6.56
CA PRO A 52 11.87 18.00 7.25
C PRO A 52 11.56 19.08 6.21
N PRO A 53 10.56 19.95 6.43
CA PRO A 53 10.35 21.09 5.56
C PRO A 53 11.67 21.87 5.46
N PRO A 54 12.04 22.42 4.28
CA PRO A 54 13.19 23.30 4.20
C PRO A 54 13.01 24.41 5.23
N GLY A 55 13.84 24.38 6.28
CA GLY A 55 13.83 25.41 7.31
C GLY A 55 14.09 26.77 6.67
N PRO A 56 13.55 27.87 7.24
CA PRO A 56 13.75 29.19 6.68
C PRO A 56 15.26 29.46 6.57
N THR A 57 15.71 29.74 5.36
CA THR A 57 17.06 30.21 5.07
C THR A 57 17.28 31.49 5.89
N ALA A 58 18.22 31.43 6.84
CA ALA A 58 18.68 32.58 7.61
C ALA A 58 19.53 33.51 6.74
#